data_AF-A0A528GDN3-F1
#
_entry.id   AF-A0A528GDN3-F1
#
_cell.length_a   1.000
_cell.length_b   1.000
_cell.length_c   1.000
_cell.angle_alpha   90.00
_cell.angle_beta   90.00
_cell.angle_gamma   90.00
#
_symmetry.space_group_name_H-M   'P 1'
#
loop_
_entity.id
_entity.type
_entity.pdbx_description
1 polymer ?
#
loop_
_entity_poly.entity_id
_entity_poly.type
_entity_poly.pdbx_seq_one_letter_code
_entity_poly.pdbx_strand_id
1 'polypeptide(L)'
;AICEEYRAAATIDREHDAADQANGRRIECPLLALWSSEGGLETWYAREGGPLAIWRKWADRVEGRPVPGGHFFPEEHPHQTGAALSKFFEDNRGNDASNRVL
;
A
#
# COMPACT_ATOMS: atom_id res chain seq x y z
N ALA A 1 2.98 -23.16 8.62
CA ALA A 1 2.31 -22.12 7.84
C ALA A 1 3.19 -20.87 7.75
N ILE A 2 3.48 -20.18 8.85
CA ILE A 2 4.29 -18.94 8.86
C ILE A 2 5.69 -19.11 8.21
N CYS A 3 6.44 -20.19 8.52
CA CYS A 3 7.79 -20.33 7.96
C CYS A 3 7.82 -20.45 6.43
N GLU A 4 6.79 -21.05 5.82
CA GLU A 4 6.74 -21.17 4.34
C GLU A 4 6.37 -19.84 3.68
N GLU A 5 5.52 -19.05 4.32
CA GLU A 5 5.22 -17.68 3.89
C GLU A 5 6.50 -16.83 3.85
N TYR A 6 7.32 -16.86 4.91
CA TYR A 6 8.59 -16.13 4.92
C TYR A 6 9.61 -16.67 3.91
N ARG A 7 9.63 -17.99 3.64
CA ARG A 7 10.49 -18.56 2.60
C ARG A 7 10.05 -18.11 1.22
N ALA A 8 8.75 -18.06 0.95
CA ALA A 8 8.21 -17.57 -0.31
C ALA A 8 8.54 -16.08 -0.52
N ALA A 9 8.31 -15.25 0.52
CA ALA A 9 8.62 -13.83 0.51
C ALA A 9 10.12 -13.53 0.25
N ALA A 10 11.00 -14.41 0.71
CA ALA A 10 12.44 -14.31 0.48
C ALA A 10 12.90 -14.91 -0.86
N THR A 11 12.06 -15.66 -1.56
CA THR A 11 12.41 -16.38 -2.80
C THR A 11 11.42 -16.08 -3.93
N ILE A 12 10.41 -16.94 -4.14
CA ILE A 12 9.53 -16.91 -5.31
C ILE A 12 8.76 -15.59 -5.47
N ASP A 13 8.35 -14.94 -4.37
CA ASP A 13 7.64 -13.66 -4.45
C ASP A 13 8.55 -12.55 -5.03
N ARG A 14 9.85 -12.61 -4.75
CA ARG A 14 10.83 -11.68 -5.34
C ARG A 14 11.02 -11.90 -6.83
N GLU A 15 10.91 -13.14 -7.30
CA GLU A 15 10.99 -13.47 -8.73
C GLU A 15 9.77 -12.92 -9.47
N HIS A 16 8.57 -13.05 -8.88
CA HIS A 16 7.35 -12.46 -9.40
C HIS A 16 7.45 -10.93 -9.44
N ASP A 17 7.84 -10.29 -8.34
CA ASP A 17 8.04 -8.84 -8.25
C ASP A 17 9.02 -8.32 -9.32
N ALA A 18 10.16 -9.00 -9.50
CA ALA A 18 11.15 -8.64 -10.50
C ALA A 18 10.60 -8.79 -11.93
N ALA A 19 9.81 -9.84 -12.19
CA ALA A 19 9.16 -10.03 -13.48
C ALA A 19 8.09 -8.95 -13.76
N ASP A 20 7.32 -8.53 -12.76
CA ASP A 20 6.38 -7.40 -12.88
C ASP A 20 7.11 -6.11 -13.26
N GLN A 21 8.19 -5.78 -12.54
CA GLN A 21 8.99 -4.59 -12.83
C GLN A 21 9.66 -4.64 -14.21
N ALA A 22 10.24 -5.79 -14.59
CA ALA A 22 10.87 -5.96 -15.90
C ALA A 22 9.87 -5.81 -17.06
N ASN A 23 8.61 -6.19 -16.83
CA ASN A 23 7.53 -6.02 -17.80
C ASN A 23 6.78 -4.68 -17.67
N GLY A 24 7.22 -3.80 -16.76
CA GLY A 24 6.59 -2.50 -16.53
C GLY A 24 5.14 -2.60 -16.05
N ARG A 25 4.75 -3.70 -15.39
CA ARG A 25 3.40 -3.86 -14.84
C ARG A 25 3.20 -2.93 -13.65
N ARG A 26 2.02 -2.32 -13.56
CA ARG A 26 1.66 -1.30 -12.57
C ARG A 26 0.33 -1.64 -11.93
N ILE A 27 0.12 -1.21 -10.69
CA ILE A 27 -1.19 -1.21 -10.05
C ILE A 27 -1.98 -0.05 -10.66
N GLU A 28 -3.02 -0.39 -11.43
CA GLU A 28 -3.77 0.60 -12.20
C GLU A 28 -4.79 1.36 -11.36
N CYS A 29 -5.34 0.75 -10.31
CA CYS A 29 -6.33 1.39 -9.44
C CYS A 29 -5.68 2.44 -8.51
N PRO A 30 -6.48 3.38 -7.95
CA PRO A 30 -6.01 4.23 -6.86
C PRO A 30 -5.49 3.38 -5.70
N LEU A 31 -4.42 3.81 -5.05
CA LEU A 31 -3.77 3.13 -3.93
C LEU A 31 -3.64 4.06 -2.74
N LEU A 32 -4.14 3.61 -1.58
CA LEU A 32 -3.92 4.24 -0.28
C LEU A 32 -2.91 3.41 0.52
N ALA A 33 -1.78 4.03 0.90
CA ALA A 33 -0.80 3.45 1.81
C ALA A 33 -0.90 4.10 3.20
N LEU A 34 -1.27 3.34 4.22
CA LEU A 34 -1.22 3.75 5.63
C LEU A 34 -0.10 3.01 6.35
N TRP A 35 0.63 3.70 7.22
CA TRP A 35 1.69 3.11 8.03
C TRP A 35 1.70 3.70 9.44
N SER A 36 2.39 3.04 10.36
CA SER A 36 2.56 3.53 11.74
C SER A 36 3.53 4.72 11.78
N SER A 37 3.13 5.82 12.44
CA SER A 37 4.03 6.95 12.73
C SER A 37 5.10 6.61 13.78
N GLU A 38 4.89 5.55 14.56
CA GLU A 38 5.78 5.13 15.65
C GLU A 38 6.63 3.91 15.26
N GLY A 39 6.40 3.37 14.06
CA GLY A 39 7.04 2.18 13.54
C GLY A 39 8.24 2.49 12.64
N GLY A 40 8.99 1.44 12.30
CA GLY A 40 10.17 1.54 11.46
C GLY A 40 9.92 2.20 10.10
N LEU A 41 8.74 1.99 9.49
CA LEU A 41 8.41 2.57 8.18
C LEU A 41 8.40 4.10 8.15
N GLU A 42 8.19 4.76 9.28
CA GLU A 42 8.28 6.23 9.38
C GLU A 42 9.70 6.73 9.10
N THR A 43 10.73 5.93 9.40
CA THR A 43 12.13 6.38 9.38
C THR A 43 13.06 5.59 8.46
N TRP A 44 12.83 4.29 8.27
CA TRP A 44 13.75 3.39 7.55
C TRP A 44 14.03 3.83 6.11
N TYR A 45 13.04 4.43 5.46
CA TYR A 45 13.09 4.76 4.03
C TYR A 45 13.16 6.26 3.74
N ALA A 46 13.57 7.06 4.72
CA ALA A 46 13.65 8.51 4.55
C ALA A 46 14.54 8.92 3.38
N ARG A 47 15.62 8.17 3.10
CA ARG A 47 16.54 8.42 1.98
C ARG A 47 15.90 8.15 0.63
N GLU A 48 14.96 7.22 0.57
CA GLU A 48 14.23 6.80 -0.61
C GLU A 48 12.99 7.66 -0.86
N GLY A 49 12.67 8.61 0.02
CA GLY A 49 11.48 9.46 -0.03
C GLY A 49 10.27 8.91 0.74
N GLY A 50 10.51 7.97 1.66
CA GLY A 50 9.51 7.38 2.56
C GLY A 50 8.61 6.33 1.89
N PRO A 51 7.61 5.81 2.62
CA PRO A 51 6.71 4.75 2.13
C PRO A 51 6.02 5.09 0.80
N LEU A 52 5.61 6.35 0.60
CA LEU A 52 4.96 6.77 -0.65
C LEU A 52 5.89 6.68 -1.86
N ALA A 53 7.17 6.98 -1.71
CA ALA A 53 8.12 6.89 -2.82
C ALA A 53 8.38 5.43 -3.23
N ILE A 54 8.33 4.49 -2.28
CA ILE A 54 8.38 3.05 -2.56
C ILE A 54 7.17 2.63 -3.38
N TRP A 55 5.96 2.98 -2.93
CA TRP A 55 4.72 2.62 -3.63
C TRP A 55 4.59 3.25 -5.03
N ARG A 56 5.16 4.45 -5.24
CA ARG A 56 5.21 5.08 -6.58
C ARG A 56 6.05 4.31 -7.60
N LYS A 57 6.91 3.38 -7.16
CA LYS A 57 7.59 2.42 -8.05
C LYS A 57 6.66 1.34 -8.61
N TRP A 58 5.45 1.21 -8.05
CA TRP A 58 4.48 0.19 -8.43
C TRP A 58 3.15 0.74 -8.94
N ALA A 59 2.78 1.97 -8.59
CA ALA A 59 1.50 2.56 -8.96
C ALA A 59 1.64 4.05 -9.27
N ASP A 60 0.78 4.57 -10.15
CA ASP A 60 0.79 6.00 -10.51
C ASP A 60 -0.06 6.85 -9.57
N ARG A 61 -1.17 6.29 -9.07
CA ARG A 61 -2.15 6.98 -8.23
C ARG A 61 -1.98 6.58 -6.77
N VAL A 62 -0.91 7.09 -6.14
CA VAL A 62 -0.56 6.77 -4.75
C VAL A 62 -0.81 7.97 -3.84
N GLU A 63 -1.67 7.77 -2.85
CA GLU A 63 -1.81 8.63 -1.68
C GLU A 63 -1.58 7.85 -0.39
N GLY A 64 -1.39 8.56 0.72
CA GLY A 64 -1.15 7.92 2.00
C GLY A 64 -0.58 8.84 3.04
N ARG A 65 -0.54 8.34 4.27
CA ARG A 65 -0.11 9.09 5.46
C ARG A 65 0.20 8.14 6.61
N PRO A 66 1.01 8.58 7.58
CA PRO A 66 1.16 7.85 8.82
C PRO A 66 -0.11 7.94 9.69
N VAL A 67 -0.30 6.94 10.55
CA VAL A 67 -1.34 6.86 11.58
C VAL A 67 -0.66 6.64 12.94
N PRO A 68 -1.10 7.31 14.02
CA PRO A 68 -0.61 7.06 15.38
C PRO A 68 -0.71 5.59 15.79
N GLY A 69 0.11 5.17 16.75
CA GLY A 69 0.15 3.80 17.24
C GLY A 69 1.19 2.92 16.55
N GLY A 70 1.34 1.70 17.04
CA GLY A 70 2.31 0.72 16.55
C GLY A 70 1.92 0.08 15.21
N HIS A 71 2.54 -1.06 14.88
CA HIS A 71 2.19 -1.81 13.65
C HIS A 71 0.70 -2.17 13.59
N PHE A 72 0.08 -2.36 14.75
CA PHE A 72 -1.33 -2.67 14.92
C PHE A 72 -2.19 -1.41 15.10
N PHE A 73 -1.79 -0.27 14.49
CA PHE A 73 -2.58 0.97 14.47
C PHE A 73 -4.05 0.80 14.05
N PRO A 74 -4.46 -0.19 13.21
CA PRO A 74 -5.88 -0.43 12.96
C PRO A 74 -6.65 -0.89 14.21
N GLU A 75 -6.01 -1.63 15.12
CA GLU A 75 -6.59 -2.08 16.39
C GLU A 75 -6.51 -0.99 17.46
N GLU A 76 -5.42 -0.22 17.48
CA GLU A 76 -5.20 0.87 18.45
C GLU A 76 -6.05 2.12 18.10
N HIS A 77 -6.21 2.40 16.80
CA HIS A 77 -6.92 3.57 16.26
C HIS A 77 -7.94 3.19 15.19
N PRO A 78 -8.94 2.35 15.51
CA PRO A 78 -9.90 1.81 14.53
C PRO A 78 -10.77 2.90 13.89
N HIS A 79 -11.17 3.93 14.64
CA HIS A 79 -11.99 5.03 14.11
C HIS A 79 -11.22 5.89 13.11
N GLN A 80 -9.96 6.24 13.42
CA GLN A 80 -9.12 7.04 12.52
C GLN A 80 -8.77 6.27 11.26
N THR A 81 -8.43 4.98 11.41
CA THR A 81 -8.14 4.07 10.29
C THR A 81 -9.37 3.89 9.42
N GLY A 82 -10.52 3.60 10.03
CA GLY A 82 -11.80 3.46 9.34
C GLY A 82 -12.20 4.72 8.58
N ALA A 83 -12.07 5.90 9.17
CA ALA A 83 -12.37 7.18 8.50
C ALA A 83 -11.45 7.42 7.29
N ALA A 84 -10.17 7.07 7.37
CA ALA A 84 -9.23 7.16 6.25
C ALA A 84 -9.66 6.25 5.08
N LEU A 85 -10.02 5.00 5.39
CA LEU A 85 -10.49 4.02 4.41
C LEU A 85 -11.81 4.44 3.77
N SER A 86 -12.80 4.84 4.58
CA SER A 86 -14.11 5.29 4.08
C SER A 86 -13.97 6.46 3.13
N LYS A 87 -13.18 7.49 3.52
CA LYS A 87 -12.91 8.64 2.65
C LYS A 87 -12.30 8.22 1.31
N PHE A 88 -11.26 7.38 1.34
CA PHE A 88 -10.59 6.92 0.13
C PHE A 88 -11.53 6.16 -0.81
N PHE A 89 -12.37 5.27 -0.27
CA PHE A 89 -13.33 4.53 -1.09
C PHE A 89 -14.47 5.40 -1.61
N GLU A 90 -14.90 6.42 -0.85
CA GLU A 90 -15.90 7.39 -1.31
C GLU A 90 -15.36 8.25 -2.46
N ASP A 91 -14.15 8.79 -2.30
CA ASP A 91 -13.49 9.63 -3.31
C ASP A 91 -13.23 8.86 -4.63
N ASN A 92 -13.07 7.53 -4.56
CA ASN A 92 -12.75 6.69 -5.72
C ASN A 92 -13.92 5.82 -6.22
N ARG A 93 -15.14 6.00 -5.68
CA ARG A 93 -16.35 5.23 -6.04
C ARG A 93 -16.77 5.33 -7.52
N GLY A 94 -16.27 6.34 -8.25
CA GLY A 94 -16.65 6.64 -9.63
C GLY A 94 -15.55 6.49 -10.69
N ASN A 95 -14.35 6.04 -10.33
CA ASN A 95 -13.20 5.97 -11.24
C ASN A 95 -13.06 4.62 -11.97
N ASP A 96 -14.06 3.75 -11.86
CA ASP A 96 -14.20 2.53 -12.66
C ASP A 96 -14.92 2.88 -13.98
N ALA A 97 -14.16 3.40 -14.93
CA ALA A 97 -14.63 3.67 -16.29
C ALA A 97 -14.82 2.38 -17.13
N SER A 98 -14.85 1.20 -16.51
CA SER A 98 -15.04 -0.08 -17.20
C SER A 98 -16.46 -0.66 -17.06
N ASN A 99 -17.42 0.03 -16.40
CA ASN A 99 -18.78 -0.50 -16.27
C ASN A 99 -19.91 0.53 -16.42
N ARG A 100 -19.89 1.30 -17.51
CA ARG A 100 -21.08 1.95 -18.09
C ARG A 100 -21.28 1.50 -19.52
N VAL A 101 -21.62 0.23 -19.70
CA VAL A 101 -22.40 -0.22 -20.86
C VAL A 101 -23.73 -0.70 -20.31
N LEU A 102 -24.72 0.19 -20.34
CA LEU A 102 -26.10 -0.02 -20.79
C LEU A 102 -26.73 1.36 -21.01
#